data_AF-A0A0G1YID3-F1
#
_entry.id   AF-A0A0G1YID3-F1
#
_cell.length_a   1.000
_cell.length_b   1.000
_cell.length_c   1.000
_cell.angle_alpha   90.00
_cell.angle_beta   90.00
_cell.angle_gamma   90.00
#
_symmetry.space_group_name_H-M   'P 1'
#
loop_
_entity.id
_entity.type
_entity.pdbx_description
1 polymer ?
#
loop_
_entity_poly.entity_id
_entity_poly.type
_entity_poly.pdbx_seq_one_letter_code
_entity_poly.pdbx_strand_id
1 'polypeptide(L)'
;MNTSLTTACGTGINLNAQTLQHLEAHPDAAALLEEAIGKITIGEREFVLEEVDMGRIVARSSLVDAPAIASDQPTAFACRKGRDIASRVLVGAVKPDTNLFTVIAGKQDDGSWLLYSGFPGPLAPREPHDPNLKGNATELAFWCEHALVWEDGWEQPFESTWIEVIAAAAAKRAAA
;
A
#
# COMPACT_ATOMS: atom_id res chain seq x y z
N MET A 1 -10.17 -21.79 0.81
CA MET A 1 -8.89 -22.52 0.79
C MET A 1 -7.85 -21.54 1.31
N ASN A 2 -7.11 -21.88 2.37
CA ASN A 2 -5.98 -21.05 2.79
C ASN A 2 -4.78 -21.47 1.95
N THR A 3 -4.27 -20.56 1.12
CA THR A 3 -3.03 -20.76 0.38
C THR A 3 -1.87 -20.32 1.28
N SER A 4 -0.80 -21.09 1.32
CA SER A 4 0.43 -20.74 2.06
C SER A 4 1.58 -20.66 1.07
N LEU A 5 2.36 -19.58 1.13
CA LEU A 5 3.55 -19.34 0.30
C LEU A 5 4.81 -19.44 1.17
N THR A 6 5.87 -20.04 0.65
CA THR A 6 7.07 -20.36 1.43
C THR A 6 8.18 -19.34 1.21
N THR A 7 8.79 -18.86 2.30
CA THR A 7 9.93 -17.95 2.27
C THR A 7 11.25 -18.67 1.99
N ALA A 8 12.35 -17.93 1.75
CA ALA A 8 13.68 -18.50 1.53
C ALA A 8 14.17 -19.37 2.70
N CYS A 9 13.70 -19.09 3.91
CA CYS A 9 14.03 -19.84 5.13
C CYS A 9 13.01 -20.94 5.48
N GLY A 10 12.08 -21.26 4.58
CA GLY A 10 11.09 -22.33 4.77
C GLY A 10 9.88 -21.94 5.61
N THR A 11 9.74 -20.69 6.04
CA THR A 11 8.58 -20.23 6.80
C THR A 11 7.39 -20.03 5.87
N GLY A 12 6.22 -20.57 6.21
CA GLY A 12 4.99 -20.37 5.46
C GLY A 12 4.30 -19.05 5.83
N ILE A 13 3.92 -18.24 4.84
CA ILE A 13 3.07 -17.06 4.97
C ILE A 13 1.70 -17.40 4.39
N ASN A 14 0.65 -17.30 5.22
CA ASN A 14 -0.72 -17.62 4.84
C ASN A 14 -1.41 -16.44 4.17
N LEU A 15 -2.27 -16.75 3.20
CA LEU A 15 -3.17 -15.82 2.54
C LEU A 15 -4.59 -16.16 2.96
N ASN A 16 -5.29 -15.19 3.55
CA ASN A 16 -6.71 -15.33 3.87
C ASN A 16 -7.59 -14.76 2.75
N ALA A 17 -8.91 -14.96 2.85
CA ALA A 17 -9.85 -14.48 1.83
C ALA A 17 -9.81 -12.95 1.64
N GLN A 18 -9.59 -12.19 2.71
CA GLN A 18 -9.49 -10.73 2.67
C GLN A 18 -8.22 -10.27 1.93
N THR A 19 -7.09 -10.93 2.15
CA THR A 19 -5.84 -10.66 1.43
C THR A 19 -6.00 -10.97 -0.05
N LEU A 20 -6.63 -12.10 -0.39
CA LEU A 20 -6.90 -12.45 -1.79
C LEU A 20 -7.82 -11.41 -2.46
N GLN A 21 -8.87 -10.97 -1.79
CA GLN A 21 -9.74 -9.89 -2.29
C GLN A 21 -8.98 -8.57 -2.45
N HIS A 22 -8.05 -8.24 -1.56
CA HIS A 22 -7.22 -7.05 -1.71
C HIS A 22 -6.28 -7.16 -2.93
N LEU A 23 -5.76 -8.36 -3.21
CA LEU A 23 -4.91 -8.62 -4.37
C LEU A 23 -5.67 -8.60 -5.69
N GLU A 24 -6.99 -8.82 -5.72
CA GLU A 24 -7.81 -8.64 -6.93
C GLU A 24 -7.78 -7.18 -7.45
N ALA A 25 -7.50 -6.20 -6.58
CA ALA A 25 -7.29 -4.82 -6.99
C ALA A 25 -5.96 -4.60 -7.73
N HIS A 26 -5.05 -5.60 -7.70
CA HIS A 26 -3.73 -5.57 -8.28
C HIS A 26 -3.46 -6.89 -9.04
N PRO A 27 -4.02 -7.08 -10.25
CA PRO A 27 -3.93 -8.35 -10.97
C PRO A 27 -2.49 -8.83 -11.19
N ASP A 28 -1.56 -7.90 -11.41
CA ASP A 28 -0.14 -8.20 -11.56
C ASP A 28 0.53 -8.60 -10.23
N ALA A 29 -0.04 -8.19 -9.09
CA ALA A 29 0.55 -8.48 -7.79
C ALA A 29 0.43 -9.96 -7.42
N ALA A 30 -0.73 -10.57 -7.67
CA ALA A 30 -0.99 -11.96 -7.31
C ALA A 30 -0.01 -12.93 -7.99
N ALA A 31 0.35 -12.66 -9.25
CA ALA A 31 1.28 -13.49 -10.02
C ALA A 31 2.74 -13.40 -9.54
N LEU A 32 3.10 -12.35 -8.81
CA LEU A 32 4.47 -12.08 -8.35
C LEU A 32 4.71 -12.49 -6.90
N LEU A 33 3.65 -12.74 -6.12
CA LEU A 33 3.74 -12.98 -4.68
C LEU A 33 4.61 -14.18 -4.31
N GLU A 34 4.47 -15.31 -5.02
CA GLU A 34 5.23 -16.51 -4.70
C GLU A 34 6.74 -16.27 -4.89
N GLU A 35 7.14 -15.63 -5.98
CA GLU A 35 8.54 -15.26 -6.21
C GLU A 35 9.03 -14.25 -5.17
N ALA A 36 8.25 -13.21 -4.88
CA ALA A 36 8.64 -12.17 -3.93
C ALA A 36 8.81 -12.75 -2.51
N ILE A 37 7.83 -13.53 -2.04
CA ILE A 37 7.89 -14.18 -0.72
C ILE A 37 9.05 -15.17 -0.66
N GLY A 38 9.31 -15.91 -1.73
CA GLY A 38 10.43 -16.85 -1.82
C GLY A 38 11.82 -16.22 -1.67
N LYS A 39 11.95 -14.89 -1.78
CA LYS A 39 13.21 -14.16 -1.57
C LYS A 39 13.38 -13.62 -0.13
N ILE A 40 12.34 -13.66 0.69
CA ILE A 40 12.34 -13.11 2.05
C ILE A 40 12.97 -14.11 3.03
N THR A 41 13.75 -13.62 4.00
CA THR A 41 14.26 -14.44 5.12
C THR A 41 13.76 -13.86 6.44
N ILE A 42 12.80 -14.52 7.09
CA ILE A 42 12.11 -13.96 8.27
C ILE A 42 13.02 -13.88 9.52
N GLY A 43 13.78 -14.93 9.84
CA GLY A 43 14.56 -14.98 11.08
C GLY A 43 13.70 -14.88 12.34
N GLU A 44 14.14 -14.09 13.34
CA GLU A 44 13.46 -13.90 14.63
C GLU A 44 12.42 -12.76 14.63
N ARG A 45 12.08 -12.22 13.44
CA ARG A 45 11.17 -11.09 13.31
C ARG A 45 9.73 -11.48 13.62
N GLU A 46 8.92 -10.50 14.04
CA GLU A 46 7.46 -10.66 14.21
C GLU A 46 6.65 -9.94 13.12
N PHE A 47 7.32 -9.10 12.33
CA PHE A 47 6.71 -8.34 11.24
C PHE A 47 7.69 -8.21 10.07
N VAL A 48 7.15 -8.30 8.86
CA VAL A 48 7.85 -8.12 7.58
C VAL A 48 7.23 -6.90 6.90
N LEU A 49 8.07 -5.93 6.61
CA LEU A 49 7.78 -4.76 5.80
C LEU A 49 9.00 -4.57 4.89
N GLU A 50 8.98 -5.22 3.73
CA GLU A 50 10.17 -5.32 2.87
C GLU A 50 9.86 -5.01 1.41
N GLU A 51 10.78 -4.28 0.79
CA GLU A 51 10.91 -4.19 -0.65
C GLU A 51 11.79 -5.34 -1.14
N VAL A 52 11.26 -6.13 -2.07
CA VAL A 52 11.97 -7.25 -2.68
C VAL A 52 12.40 -6.86 -4.08
N ASP A 53 13.71 -6.93 -4.36
CA ASP A 53 14.21 -6.78 -5.73
C ASP A 53 13.93 -8.04 -6.56
N MET A 54 13.13 -7.85 -7.60
CA MET A 54 12.70 -8.89 -8.52
C MET A 54 13.75 -9.20 -9.60
N GLY A 55 14.83 -8.40 -9.69
CA GLY A 55 15.94 -8.56 -10.64
C GLY A 55 15.57 -8.27 -12.09
N ARG A 56 14.32 -7.84 -12.35
CA ARG A 56 13.79 -7.45 -13.66
C ARG A 56 12.62 -6.50 -13.45
N ILE A 57 12.26 -5.74 -14.48
CA ILE A 57 11.00 -4.98 -14.48
C ILE A 57 9.84 -5.97 -14.37
N VAL A 58 9.02 -5.83 -13.33
CA VAL A 58 7.88 -6.71 -13.05
C VAL A 58 6.54 -6.03 -13.22
N ALA A 59 6.49 -4.70 -13.09
CA ALA A 59 5.25 -3.93 -13.21
C ALA A 59 5.55 -2.44 -13.36
N ARG A 60 4.51 -1.62 -13.19
CA ARG A 60 4.63 -0.17 -13.00
C ARG A 60 4.08 0.24 -11.64
N SER A 61 4.83 1.06 -10.91
CA SER A 61 4.44 1.55 -9.59
C SER A 61 3.32 2.59 -9.71
N SER A 62 2.27 2.47 -8.89
CA SER A 62 1.27 3.53 -8.78
C SER A 62 1.76 4.70 -7.92
N LEU A 63 2.78 4.51 -7.07
CA LEU A 63 3.40 5.59 -6.30
C LEU A 63 4.40 6.36 -7.16
N VAL A 64 4.28 7.68 -7.16
CA VAL A 64 5.14 8.60 -7.92
C VAL A 64 5.51 9.82 -7.08
N ASP A 65 6.66 10.40 -7.41
CA ASP A 65 7.00 11.75 -6.95
C ASP A 65 5.98 12.75 -7.49
N ALA A 66 5.62 13.72 -6.67
CA ALA A 66 4.70 14.79 -7.01
C ALA A 66 5.32 16.15 -6.65
N PRO A 67 4.87 17.25 -7.27
CA PRO A 67 5.23 18.58 -6.79
C PRO A 67 4.94 18.71 -5.29
N ALA A 68 5.94 19.14 -4.53
CA ALA A 68 5.78 19.32 -3.09
C ALA A 68 4.68 20.34 -2.79
N ILE A 69 3.83 20.02 -1.81
CA ILE A 69 2.73 20.90 -1.36
C ILE A 69 2.76 21.07 0.16
N ALA A 70 2.23 22.17 0.66
CA ALA A 70 1.88 22.27 2.07
C ALA A 70 0.64 21.42 2.38
N SER A 71 0.42 21.06 3.64
CA SER A 71 -0.72 20.21 4.04
C SER A 71 -2.08 20.90 3.91
N ASP A 72 -2.10 22.23 3.89
CA ASP A 72 -3.25 23.11 3.66
C ASP A 72 -3.37 23.58 2.20
N GLN A 73 -2.48 23.13 1.32
CA GLN A 73 -2.52 23.50 -0.10
C GLN A 73 -3.45 22.55 -0.86
N PRO A 74 -4.40 23.07 -1.67
CA PRO A 74 -5.29 22.26 -2.49
C PRO A 74 -4.54 21.40 -3.52
N THR A 75 -4.97 20.14 -3.66
CA THR A 75 -4.53 19.20 -4.69
C THR A 75 -5.64 18.20 -5.00
N ALA A 76 -5.46 17.38 -6.03
CA ALA A 76 -6.40 16.30 -6.36
C ALA A 76 -6.28 15.12 -5.38
N PHE A 77 -7.43 14.62 -4.95
CA PHE A 77 -7.62 13.41 -4.15
C PHE A 77 -8.66 12.50 -4.80
N ALA A 78 -8.58 11.19 -4.56
CA ALA A 78 -9.60 10.23 -4.99
C ALA A 78 -9.63 9.00 -4.07
N CYS A 79 -10.80 8.40 -3.89
CA CYS A 79 -10.91 7.10 -3.24
C CYS A 79 -10.61 5.98 -4.24
N ARG A 80 -9.69 5.09 -3.83
CA ARG A 80 -9.36 3.87 -4.57
C ARG A 80 -10.55 2.92 -4.58
N LYS A 81 -10.66 2.07 -5.61
CA LYS A 81 -11.69 1.02 -5.66
C LYS A 81 -11.63 0.16 -4.38
N GLY A 82 -12.76 0.07 -3.67
CA GLY A 82 -12.87 -0.70 -2.42
C GLY A 82 -12.22 -0.04 -1.21
N ARG A 83 -11.78 1.22 -1.32
CA ARG A 83 -11.37 2.07 -0.20
C ARG A 83 -12.36 3.22 -0.08
N ASP A 84 -12.53 3.68 1.14
CA ASP A 84 -13.58 4.62 1.51
C ASP A 84 -12.99 5.92 2.08
N ILE A 85 -11.67 6.06 1.98
CA ILE A 85 -10.86 7.22 2.35
C ILE A 85 -9.97 7.55 1.14
N ALA A 86 -9.82 8.84 0.88
CA ALA A 86 -9.14 9.34 -0.30
C ALA A 86 -7.62 9.42 -0.12
N SER A 87 -6.90 9.06 -1.19
CA SER A 87 -5.47 9.25 -1.35
C SER A 87 -5.20 10.48 -2.22
N ARG A 88 -4.06 11.14 -2.04
CA ARG A 88 -3.61 12.17 -3.00
C ARG A 88 -3.30 11.52 -4.34
N VAL A 89 -3.74 12.14 -5.44
CA VAL A 89 -3.56 11.58 -6.78
C VAL A 89 -3.02 12.56 -7.80
N LEU A 90 -2.35 12.02 -8.83
CA LEU A 90 -2.03 12.72 -10.08
C LEU A 90 -2.79 12.09 -11.25
N VAL A 91 -3.54 12.93 -11.96
CA VAL A 91 -4.30 12.53 -13.14
C VAL A 91 -3.41 12.65 -14.38
N GLY A 92 -3.38 11.61 -15.20
CA GLY A 92 -2.58 11.59 -16.44
C GLY A 92 -1.08 11.41 -16.24
N ALA A 93 -0.62 11.17 -15.00
CA ALA A 93 0.78 10.83 -14.73
C ALA A 93 1.12 9.44 -15.30
N VAL A 94 2.36 9.29 -15.76
CA VAL A 94 2.88 8.00 -16.23
C VAL A 94 3.45 7.24 -15.04
N LYS A 95 2.95 6.03 -14.81
CA LYS A 95 3.51 5.13 -13.80
C LYS A 95 4.92 4.70 -14.20
N PRO A 96 5.95 4.85 -13.35
CA PRO A 96 7.29 4.39 -13.63
C PRO A 96 7.36 2.86 -13.58
N ASP A 97 8.16 2.28 -14.47
CA ASP A 97 8.51 0.86 -14.41
C ASP A 97 9.22 0.56 -13.09
N THR A 98 8.98 -0.62 -12.52
CA THR A 98 9.59 -1.04 -11.25
C THR A 98 10.05 -2.49 -11.28
N ASN A 99 11.21 -2.73 -10.68
CA ASN A 99 11.72 -4.06 -10.33
C ASN A 99 11.44 -4.43 -8.87
N LEU A 100 10.76 -3.57 -8.11
CA LEU A 100 10.50 -3.80 -6.69
C LEU A 100 9.13 -4.40 -6.48
N PHE A 101 9.03 -5.25 -5.47
CA PHE A 101 7.77 -5.75 -4.94
C PHE A 101 7.74 -5.60 -3.42
N THR A 102 6.76 -4.86 -2.90
CA THR A 102 6.61 -4.67 -1.46
C THR A 102 5.76 -5.79 -0.86
N VAL A 103 6.23 -6.38 0.24
CA VAL A 103 5.52 -7.41 1.02
C VAL A 103 5.30 -6.92 2.45
N ILE A 104 4.06 -7.04 2.92
CA ILE A 104 3.66 -6.71 4.29
C ILE A 104 3.04 -7.94 4.93
N ALA A 105 3.70 -8.53 5.91
CA ALA A 105 3.23 -9.71 6.62
C ALA A 105 3.53 -9.61 8.12
N GLY A 106 2.76 -10.31 8.95
CA GLY A 106 3.00 -10.34 10.39
C GLY A 106 2.67 -11.67 11.02
N LYS A 107 3.39 -11.97 12.09
CA LYS A 107 3.14 -13.11 12.95
C LYS A 107 1.86 -12.88 13.75
N GLN A 108 1.01 -13.90 13.79
CA GLN A 108 -0.23 -13.93 14.55
C GLN A 108 0.02 -14.52 15.95
N ASP A 109 -0.95 -14.37 16.86
CA ASP A 109 -0.86 -14.88 18.23
C ASP A 109 -0.67 -16.41 18.30
N ASP A 110 -1.18 -17.14 17.31
CA ASP A 110 -1.01 -18.59 17.18
C ASP A 110 0.35 -19.02 16.60
N GLY A 111 1.22 -18.05 16.31
CA GLY A 111 2.54 -18.23 15.74
C GLY A 111 2.56 -18.38 14.21
N SER A 112 1.40 -18.44 13.55
CA SER A 112 1.31 -18.44 12.09
C SER A 112 1.66 -17.07 11.50
N TRP A 113 2.00 -17.02 10.22
CA TRP A 113 2.22 -15.77 9.51
C TRP A 113 1.07 -15.47 8.58
N LEU A 114 0.64 -14.21 8.54
CA LEU A 114 -0.41 -13.73 7.64
C LEU A 114 0.14 -12.61 6.74
N LEU A 115 -0.14 -12.71 5.44
CA LEU A 115 0.09 -11.63 4.49
C LEU A 115 -1.01 -10.57 4.66
N TYR A 116 -0.63 -9.33 4.98
CA TYR A 116 -1.54 -8.19 5.07
C TYR A 116 -1.71 -7.48 3.73
N SER A 117 -0.62 -7.30 2.98
CA SER A 117 -0.64 -6.66 1.67
C SER A 117 0.60 -7.03 0.87
N GLY A 118 0.49 -6.92 -0.46
CA GLY A 118 1.62 -7.01 -1.37
C GLY A 118 1.32 -6.26 -2.66
N PHE A 119 2.28 -5.49 -3.16
CA PHE A 119 2.08 -4.68 -4.36
C PHE A 119 3.39 -4.39 -5.08
N PRO A 120 3.38 -4.23 -6.41
CA PRO A 120 4.57 -3.81 -7.15
C PRO A 120 4.89 -2.34 -6.88
N GLY A 121 6.18 -2.06 -6.68
CA GLY A 121 6.68 -0.74 -6.36
C GLY A 121 7.37 -0.65 -5.00
N PRO A 122 7.94 0.52 -4.68
CA PRO A 122 8.60 0.79 -3.42
C PRO A 122 7.61 0.81 -2.25
N LEU A 123 8.14 0.62 -1.07
CA LEU A 123 7.47 0.73 0.20
C LEU A 123 7.05 2.18 0.42
N ALA A 124 5.74 2.40 0.56
CA ALA A 124 5.20 3.66 1.02
C ALA A 124 4.88 3.57 2.53
N PRO A 125 5.11 4.66 3.30
CA PRO A 125 4.56 4.75 4.64
C PRO A 125 3.02 4.75 4.58
N ARG A 126 2.39 4.43 5.72
CA ARG A 126 0.94 4.51 5.86
C ARG A 126 0.44 5.91 5.49
N GLU A 127 -0.80 5.99 5.02
CA GLU A 127 -1.40 7.28 4.71
C GLU A 127 -1.64 8.10 5.99
N PRO A 128 -1.55 9.43 5.95
CA PRO A 128 -1.56 10.28 7.17
C PRO A 128 -2.86 10.19 7.98
N HIS A 129 -3.92 9.66 7.36
CA HIS A 129 -5.19 9.43 8.01
C HIS A 129 -5.28 8.05 8.69
N ASP A 130 -4.35 7.09 8.50
CA ASP A 130 -4.44 5.74 9.08
C ASP A 130 -4.62 5.79 10.62
N PRO A 131 -5.67 5.14 11.18
CA PRO A 131 -6.00 5.24 12.60
C PRO A 131 -4.96 4.60 13.53
N ASN A 132 -4.08 3.75 13.00
CA ASN A 132 -3.05 3.05 13.78
C ASN A 132 -1.76 3.86 13.90
N LEU A 133 -1.71 5.06 13.30
CA LEU A 133 -0.60 5.97 13.47
C LEU A 133 -0.63 6.59 14.87
N LYS A 134 0.50 6.56 15.58
CA LYS A 134 0.68 7.24 16.89
C LYS A 134 1.02 8.74 16.75
N GLY A 135 0.94 9.24 15.52
CA GLY A 135 1.36 10.54 15.02
C GLY A 135 1.58 10.40 13.51
N ASN A 136 1.36 11.47 12.73
CA ASN A 136 1.35 11.38 11.27
C ASN A 136 2.27 12.40 10.58
N ALA A 137 3.16 13.08 11.32
CA ALA A 137 3.97 14.16 10.75
C ALA A 137 4.92 13.66 9.65
N THR A 138 5.58 12.52 9.87
CA THR A 138 6.50 11.91 8.90
C THR A 138 5.75 11.38 7.69
N GLU A 139 4.63 10.70 7.92
CA GLU A 139 3.74 10.20 6.86
C GLU A 139 3.21 11.37 6.03
N LEU A 140 2.74 12.43 6.68
CA LEU A 140 2.23 13.62 6.01
C LEU A 140 3.32 14.30 5.18
N ALA A 141 4.53 14.45 5.71
CA ALA A 141 5.66 14.99 4.94
C ALA A 141 5.93 14.17 3.67
N PHE A 142 5.96 12.84 3.79
CA PHE A 142 6.11 11.94 2.65
C PHE A 142 4.99 12.17 1.61
N TRP A 143 3.73 12.14 2.05
CA TRP A 143 2.56 12.25 1.17
C TRP A 143 2.31 13.68 0.64
N CYS A 144 2.98 14.69 1.20
CA CYS A 144 3.06 16.04 0.62
C CYS A 144 4.02 16.12 -0.57
N GLU A 145 4.92 15.14 -0.73
CA GLU A 145 5.89 15.06 -1.84
C GLU A 145 5.59 13.91 -2.80
N HIS A 146 4.67 13.02 -2.45
CA HIS A 146 4.30 11.86 -3.26
C HIS A 146 2.79 11.81 -3.51
N ALA A 147 2.40 11.11 -4.56
CA ALA A 147 1.00 10.85 -4.89
C ALA A 147 0.86 9.48 -5.54
N LEU A 148 -0.38 9.01 -5.63
CA LEU A 148 -0.72 7.86 -6.46
C LEU A 148 -1.14 8.31 -7.86
N VAL A 149 -0.77 7.56 -8.90
CA VAL A 149 -1.35 7.76 -10.23
C VAL A 149 -2.82 7.36 -10.18
N TRP A 150 -3.70 8.27 -10.60
CA TRP A 150 -5.13 7.98 -10.69
C TRP A 150 -5.40 6.96 -11.81
N GLU A 151 -6.33 6.04 -11.58
CA GLU A 151 -6.67 4.94 -12.49
C GLU A 151 -8.17 4.85 -12.72
N ASP A 152 -8.54 4.35 -13.91
CA ASP A 152 -9.93 4.07 -14.23
C ASP A 152 -10.55 3.09 -13.22
N GLY A 153 -11.77 3.40 -12.78
CA GLY A 153 -12.49 2.63 -11.77
C GLY A 153 -12.30 3.11 -10.32
N TRP A 154 -11.47 4.14 -10.09
CA TRP A 154 -11.47 4.91 -8.85
C TRP A 154 -12.60 5.94 -8.88
N GLU A 155 -12.90 6.55 -7.73
CA GLU A 155 -13.78 7.72 -7.70
C GLU A 155 -13.19 8.86 -8.54
N GLN A 156 -14.07 9.75 -9.03
CA GLN A 156 -13.63 10.93 -9.76
C GLN A 156 -12.75 11.80 -8.85
N PRO A 157 -11.60 12.29 -9.33
CA PRO A 157 -10.76 13.16 -8.55
C PRO A 157 -11.52 14.41 -8.09
N PHE A 158 -11.32 14.79 -6.84
CA PHE A 158 -11.86 16.02 -6.26
C PHE A 158 -10.71 16.84 -5.66
N GLU A 159 -10.91 18.14 -5.57
CA GLU A 159 -9.95 19.05 -4.95
C GLU A 159 -10.19 19.11 -3.43
N SER A 160 -9.11 19.00 -2.66
CA SER A 160 -9.12 19.08 -1.20
C SER A 160 -7.72 19.39 -0.68
N THR A 161 -7.58 19.58 0.62
CA THR A 161 -6.29 19.61 1.34
C THR A 161 -6.06 18.32 2.14
N TRP A 162 -4.81 18.04 2.51
CA TRP A 162 -4.51 16.93 3.44
C TRP A 162 -5.21 17.13 4.79
N ILE A 163 -5.29 18.38 5.29
CA ILE A 163 -6.00 18.70 6.54
C ILE A 163 -7.46 18.23 6.49
N GLU A 164 -8.18 18.57 5.41
CA GLU A 164 -9.58 18.20 5.24
C GLU A 164 -9.76 16.70 5.05
N VAL A 165 -8.91 16.04 4.25
CA VAL A 165 -8.96 14.59 4.04
C VAL A 165 -8.73 13.83 5.36
N ILE A 166 -7.75 14.24 6.16
CA ILE A 166 -7.48 13.64 7.47
C ILE A 166 -8.67 13.84 8.42
N ALA A 167 -9.23 15.05 8.47
CA ALA A 167 -10.38 15.36 9.32
C ALA A 167 -11.63 14.57 8.90
N ALA A 168 -11.90 14.47 7.59
CA ALA A 168 -13.02 13.69 7.06
C ALA A 168 -12.88 12.20 7.39
N ALA A 169 -11.67 11.64 7.27
CA ALA A 169 -11.40 10.26 7.64
C ALA A 169 -11.63 9.99 9.13
N ALA A 170 -11.22 10.92 10.01
CA ALA A 170 -11.47 10.81 11.45
C ALA A 170 -12.97 10.91 11.78
N ALA A 171 -13.68 11.87 11.19
CA ALA A 171 -15.11 12.05 11.39
C ALA A 171 -15.93 10.84 10.95
N LYS A 172 -15.58 10.25 9.80
CA LYS A 172 -16.25 9.05 9.28
C LYS A 172 -16.14 7.85 10.23
N ARG A 173 -14.96 7.65 10.83
CA ARG A 173 -14.75 6.59 11.83
C ARG A 173 -15.55 6.82 13.10
N ALA A 174 -15.67 8.06 13.54
CA ALA A 174 -16.47 8.39 14.72
C ALA A 174 -17.98 8.13 14.52
N ALA A 175 -18.43 8.01 13.27
CA ALA A 175 -19.82 7.75 12.91
C ALA A 175 -20.14 6.28 12.60
N ALA A 176 -19.13 5.39 12.57
CA ALA A 176 -19.26 3.96 12.26
C ALA A 176 -19.28 3.12 13.55
#